data_AF-A0A1H0T406-F1
#
_entry.id   AF-A0A1H0T406-F1
#
_cell.length_a   1.000
_cell.length_b   1.000
_cell.length_c   1.000
_cell.angle_alpha   90.00
_cell.angle_beta   90.00
_cell.angle_gamma   90.00
#
_symmetry.space_group_name_H-M   'P 1'
#
loop_
_entity.id
_entity.type
_entity.pdbx_description
1 polymer ?
#
loop_
_entity_poly.entity_id
_entity_poly.type
_entity_poly.pdbx_seq_one_letter_code
_entity_poly.pdbx_strand_id
1 'polypeptide(L)'
;MNRFRVTELPEDRVLVVARLSSADALAQAVADGADVIEFDGELELPSLTGTLDVVTIPAGDEDQTLAAATVAAMSGARAIAAIDVRQARKVVEMVASVAGTKPPARAMRALA
;
A
#
# COMPACT_ATOMS: atom_id res chain seq x y z
N MET A 1 9.26 -12.70 2.72
CA MET A 1 8.34 -11.79 3.42
C MET A 1 9.21 -10.80 4.16
N ASN A 2 9.27 -9.56 3.67
CA ASN A 2 10.14 -8.54 4.24
C ASN A 2 9.38 -7.81 5.36
N ARG A 3 10.05 -7.54 6.48
CA ARG A 3 9.46 -7.02 7.71
C ARG A 3 9.91 -5.58 7.88
N PHE A 4 8.98 -4.63 7.85
CA PHE A 4 9.30 -3.19 7.85
C PHE A 4 8.89 -2.50 9.15
N ARG A 5 9.56 -1.38 9.42
CA ARG A 5 9.47 -0.59 10.65
C ARG A 5 8.89 0.78 10.35
N VAL A 6 7.78 1.14 11.00
CA VAL A 6 7.10 2.43 10.78
C VAL A 6 6.59 2.96 12.12
N THR A 7 6.64 4.27 12.32
CA THR A 7 6.39 4.93 13.62
C THR A 7 4.92 4.92 14.02
N GLU A 8 3.99 5.16 13.08
CA GLU A 8 2.54 4.95 13.22
C GLU A 8 1.97 4.69 11.82
N LEU A 9 1.28 3.56 11.63
CA LEU A 9 0.69 3.21 10.33
C LEU A 9 -0.83 3.40 10.34
N PRO A 10 -1.42 3.92 9.25
CA PRO A 10 -2.85 3.87 9.06
C PRO A 10 -3.38 2.44 9.15
N GLU A 11 -4.35 2.19 10.03
CA GLU A 11 -4.97 0.85 10.19
C GLU A 11 -6.27 0.69 9.39
N ASP A 12 -6.80 1.80 8.86
CA ASP A 12 -8.08 1.92 8.16
C ASP A 12 -8.02 1.49 6.69
N ARG A 13 -6.83 1.23 6.15
CA ARG A 13 -6.61 0.93 4.73
C ARG A 13 -5.47 -0.06 4.50
N VAL A 14 -5.42 -0.60 3.28
CA VAL A 14 -4.27 -1.35 2.78
C VAL A 14 -3.17 -0.37 2.38
N LEU A 15 -1.95 -0.63 2.86
CA LEU A 15 -0.81 0.23 2.63
C LEU A 15 -0.13 -0.09 1.29
N VAL A 16 0.30 0.96 0.56
CA VAL A 16 1.12 0.83 -0.65
C VAL A 16 2.58 1.09 -0.29
N VAL A 17 3.41 0.07 -0.49
CA VAL A 17 4.86 0.14 -0.23
C VAL A 17 5.57 0.37 -1.57
N ALA A 18 6.24 1.52 -1.71
CA ALA A 18 7.09 1.80 -2.86
C ALA A 18 8.50 1.26 -2.60
N ARG A 19 9.06 0.55 -3.56
CA ARG A 19 10.45 0.08 -3.52
C ARG A 19 11.31 0.97 -4.40
N LEU A 20 12.20 1.73 -3.79
CA LEU A 20 13.04 2.70 -4.50
C LEU A 20 14.49 2.25 -4.52
N SER A 21 15.11 2.35 -5.69
CA SER A 21 16.54 2.15 -5.91
C SER A 21 17.33 3.46 -5.98
N SER A 22 16.64 4.62 -5.96
CA SER A 22 17.23 5.95 -5.97
C SER A 22 16.37 6.94 -5.19
N ALA A 23 17.04 7.85 -4.47
CA ALA A 23 16.40 8.89 -3.68
C ALA A 23 15.62 9.89 -4.55
N ASP A 24 16.01 10.07 -5.81
CA ASP A 24 15.35 11.00 -6.74
C ASP A 24 13.90 10.58 -7.04
N ALA A 25 13.58 9.29 -6.91
CA ALA A 25 12.23 8.77 -7.11
C ALA A 25 11.30 8.99 -5.90
N LEU A 26 11.82 9.43 -4.75
CA LEU A 26 11.07 9.57 -3.50
C LEU A 26 9.88 10.51 -3.62
N ALA A 27 10.13 11.72 -4.13
CA ALA A 27 9.09 12.74 -4.23
C ALA A 27 7.94 12.29 -5.14
N GLN A 28 8.27 11.59 -6.22
CA GLN A 28 7.28 11.05 -7.15
C GLN A 28 6.49 9.90 -6.52
N ALA A 29 7.15 8.97 -5.81
CA ALA A 29 6.46 7.87 -5.13
C ALA A 29 5.49 8.37 -4.05
N VAL A 30 5.87 9.41 -3.30
CA VAL A 30 4.96 10.06 -2.34
C VAL A 30 3.80 10.73 -3.07
N ALA A 31 4.05 11.45 -4.16
CA ALA A 31 3.01 12.09 -4.97
C ALA A 31 2.03 11.07 -5.60
N ASP A 32 2.52 9.88 -5.95
CA ASP A 32 1.71 8.77 -6.46
C ASP A 32 0.94 8.02 -5.36
N GLY A 33 1.20 8.37 -4.09
CA GLY A 33 0.44 7.92 -2.94
C GLY A 33 1.03 6.70 -2.24
N ALA A 34 2.35 6.55 -2.17
CA ALA A 34 2.98 5.55 -1.32
C ALA A 34 2.79 5.88 0.17
N ASP A 35 2.44 4.88 0.99
CA ASP A 35 2.37 5.04 2.46
C ASP A 35 3.71 4.71 3.13
N VAL A 36 4.47 3.79 2.52
CA VAL A 36 5.76 3.31 3.03
C VAL A 36 6.77 3.33 1.89
N ILE A 37 7.99 3.75 2.20
CA ILE A 37 9.12 3.73 1.27
C ILE A 37 10.13 2.70 1.76
N GLU A 38 10.42 1.70 0.93
CA GLU A 38 11.55 0.79 1.09
C GLU A 38 12.71 1.30 0.24
N PHE A 39 13.88 1.49 0.85
CA PHE A 39 15.10 1.94 0.19
C PHE A 39 16.23 0.95 0.44
N ASP A 40 16.85 0.46 -0.65
CA ASP A 40 18.09 -0.35 -0.71
C ASP A 40 18.28 -1.48 0.33
N GLY A 41 17.21 -1.97 0.94
CA GLY A 41 17.23 -3.14 1.83
C GLY A 41 17.79 -2.93 3.25
N GLU A 42 18.28 -1.74 3.63
CA GLU A 42 18.80 -1.47 4.98
C GLU A 42 18.28 -0.18 5.61
N LEU A 43 18.04 -0.21 6.93
CA LEU A 43 17.62 0.94 7.72
C LEU A 43 18.19 0.83 9.15
N GLU A 44 19.25 1.57 9.47
CA GLU A 44 19.65 1.76 10.88
C GLU A 44 18.66 2.71 11.57
N LEU A 45 17.87 2.22 12.53
CA LEU A 45 16.96 3.06 13.35
C LEU A 45 16.85 2.61 14.83
N PRO A 46 16.67 3.54 15.79
CA PRO A 46 16.52 3.30 17.25
C PRO A 46 15.10 2.85 17.68
N SER A 47 15.02 1.83 18.58
CA SER A 47 13.92 1.06 19.26
C SER A 47 12.42 1.13 18.81
N LEU A 48 11.82 -0.06 18.58
CA LEU A 48 10.57 -0.37 17.84
C LEU A 48 9.32 -0.44 18.74
N THR A 49 8.13 -0.29 18.14
CA THR A 49 6.83 -0.63 18.76
C THR A 49 5.95 -1.64 17.98
N GLY A 50 6.30 -2.07 16.75
CA GLY A 50 5.44 -2.97 15.94
C GLY A 50 6.07 -3.67 14.73
N THR A 51 5.29 -4.50 14.01
CA THR A 51 5.66 -5.25 12.79
C THR A 51 4.60 -5.05 11.68
N LEU A 52 5.03 -4.86 10.43
CA LEU A 52 4.16 -4.90 9.25
C LEU A 52 4.53 -6.06 8.32
N ASP A 53 3.54 -6.90 7.99
CA ASP A 53 3.67 -7.95 6.96
C ASP A 53 3.31 -7.38 5.59
N VAL A 54 4.25 -7.45 4.65
CA VAL A 54 4.10 -6.91 3.30
C VAL A 54 4.05 -8.04 2.29
N VAL A 55 2.99 -8.05 1.48
CA VAL A 55 2.86 -8.95 0.33
C VAL A 55 3.67 -8.37 -0.83
N THR A 56 4.69 -9.10 -1.25
CA THR A 56 5.47 -8.78 -2.44
C THR A 56 4.88 -9.48 -3.65
N ILE A 57 4.50 -8.70 -4.66
CA ILE A 57 4.00 -9.24 -5.92
C ILE A 57 5.20 -9.33 -6.88
N PRO A 58 5.50 -10.51 -7.45
CA PRO A 58 6.57 -10.64 -8.42
C PRO A 58 6.25 -9.82 -9.66
N ALA A 59 7.29 -9.27 -10.29
CA ALA A 59 7.12 -8.55 -11.54
C ALA A 59 6.59 -9.50 -12.63
N GLY A 60 5.43 -9.17 -13.18
CA GLY A 60 4.85 -9.80 -14.35
C GLY A 60 4.40 -8.71 -15.34
N ASP A 61 3.50 -9.06 -16.25
CA ASP A 61 2.77 -8.05 -17.01
C ASP A 61 1.95 -7.15 -16.04
N GLU A 62 1.63 -5.93 -16.45
CA GLU A 62 0.88 -4.96 -15.64
C GLU A 62 -0.44 -5.58 -15.17
N ASP A 63 -1.20 -6.16 -16.10
CA ASP A 63 -2.50 -6.79 -15.80
C ASP A 63 -2.38 -7.92 -14.78
N GLN A 64 -1.34 -8.76 -14.88
CA GLN A 64 -1.10 -9.85 -13.94
C GLN A 64 -0.73 -9.31 -12.55
N THR A 65 0.10 -8.27 -12.52
CA THR A 65 0.57 -7.64 -11.28
C THR A 65 -0.61 -6.97 -10.55
N LEU A 66 -1.49 -6.28 -11.27
CA LEU A 66 -2.68 -5.65 -10.71
C LEU A 66 -3.76 -6.66 -10.29
N ALA A 67 -3.92 -7.75 -11.04
CA ALA A 67 -4.80 -8.85 -10.64
C ALA A 67 -4.32 -9.52 -9.34
N ALA A 68 -3.02 -9.79 -9.22
CA ALA A 68 -2.44 -10.32 -7.99
C ALA A 68 -2.60 -9.35 -6.81
N ALA A 69 -2.45 -8.03 -7.04
CA ALA A 69 -2.66 -7.01 -6.03
C ALA A 69 -4.11 -6.97 -5.55
N THR A 70 -5.05 -7.10 -6.49
CA THR A 70 -6.48 -7.18 -6.18
C THR A 70 -6.77 -8.39 -5.29
N VAL A 71 -6.29 -9.57 -5.66
CA VAL A 71 -6.49 -10.80 -4.86
C VAL A 71 -5.86 -10.67 -3.48
N ALA A 72 -4.64 -10.13 -3.38
CA ALA A 72 -3.96 -9.93 -2.11
C ALA A 72 -4.75 -8.98 -1.19
N ALA A 73 -5.18 -7.84 -1.72
CA ALA A 73 -5.97 -6.85 -0.97
C ALA A 73 -7.33 -7.44 -0.51
N MET A 74 -8.04 -8.14 -1.38
CA MET A 74 -9.30 -8.81 -1.03
C MET A 74 -9.11 -9.92 0.01
N SER A 75 -7.95 -10.56 0.02
CA SER A 75 -7.57 -11.60 0.99
C SER A 75 -7.09 -11.03 2.33
N GLY A 76 -7.13 -9.70 2.52
CA GLY A 76 -6.81 -9.05 3.79
C GLY A 76 -5.34 -8.68 3.97
N ALA A 77 -4.55 -8.59 2.88
CA ALA A 77 -3.19 -8.06 2.97
C ALA A 77 -3.18 -6.67 3.62
N ARG A 78 -2.34 -6.46 4.63
CA ARG A 78 -2.18 -5.14 5.28
C ARG A 78 -1.33 -4.18 4.46
N ALA A 79 -0.42 -4.71 3.65
CA ALA A 79 0.44 -3.92 2.80
C ALA A 79 0.81 -4.68 1.53
N ILE A 80 0.94 -3.96 0.43
CA ILE A 80 1.34 -4.49 -0.88
C ILE A 80 2.53 -3.69 -1.39
N ALA A 81 3.61 -4.39 -1.75
CA ALA A 81 4.74 -3.77 -2.42
C ALA A 81 4.46 -3.64 -3.91
N ALA A 82 4.63 -2.42 -4.44
CA ALA A 82 4.33 -2.09 -5.82
C ALA A 82 5.52 -1.39 -6.50
N ILE A 83 5.70 -1.70 -7.79
CA ILE A 83 6.61 -0.97 -8.67
C ILE A 83 5.90 0.27 -9.21
N ASP A 84 4.67 0.11 -9.70
CA ASP A 84 3.79 1.24 -10.04
C ASP A 84 2.87 1.56 -8.85
N VAL A 85 3.27 2.57 -8.09
CA VAL A 85 2.54 3.05 -6.91
C VAL A 85 1.16 3.59 -7.28
N ARG A 86 1.07 4.32 -8.40
CA ARG A 86 -0.16 5.00 -8.80
C ARG A 86 -1.24 3.99 -9.18
N GLN A 87 -0.89 2.96 -9.95
CA GLN A 87 -1.85 1.92 -10.32
C GLN A 87 -2.22 1.05 -9.12
N ALA A 88 -1.24 0.69 -8.27
CA ALA A 88 -1.50 -0.05 -7.04
C ALA A 88 -2.46 0.72 -6.11
N ARG A 89 -2.28 2.04 -5.96
CA ARG A 89 -3.18 2.90 -5.18
C ARG A 89 -4.62 2.84 -5.69
N LYS A 90 -4.82 2.96 -7.01
CA LYS A 90 -6.16 2.85 -7.60
C LYS A 90 -6.79 1.48 -7.31
N VAL A 91 -6.02 0.40 -7.43
CA VAL A 91 -6.50 -0.97 -7.17
C VAL A 91 -6.92 -1.14 -5.71
N VAL A 92 -6.09 -0.74 -4.74
CA VAL A 92 -6.44 -0.91 -3.31
C VAL A 92 -7.63 -0.05 -2.91
N GLU A 93 -7.77 1.15 -3.49
CA GLU A 93 -8.94 2.00 -3.28
C GLU A 93 -10.21 1.43 -3.91
N MET A 94 -10.09 0.86 -5.11
CA MET A 94 -11.18 0.13 -5.76
C MET A 94 -11.61 -1.05 -4.89
N VAL A 95 -10.68 -1.86 -4.41
CA VAL A 95 -10.98 -2.99 -3.52
C VAL A 95 -11.66 -2.53 -2.24
N ALA A 96 -11.17 -1.46 -1.60
CA ALA A 96 -11.80 -0.89 -0.40
C ALA A 96 -13.23 -0.38 -0.68
N SER A 97 -13.47 0.19 -1.87
CA SER A 97 -14.80 0.60 -2.31
C SER A 97 -15.73 -0.60 -2.53
N VAL A 98 -15.24 -1.67 -3.18
CA VAL A 98 -15.99 -2.91 -3.44
C VAL A 98 -16.32 -3.63 -2.12
N ALA A 99 -15.37 -3.67 -1.20
CA ALA A 99 -15.55 -4.29 0.12
C ALA A 99 -16.39 -3.43 1.08
N GLY A 100 -16.70 -2.17 0.72
CA GLY A 100 -17.43 -1.25 1.60
C GLY A 100 -16.63 -0.76 2.81
N THR A 101 -15.30 -0.91 2.79
CA THR A 101 -14.40 -0.49 3.88
C THR A 101 -13.81 0.89 3.67
N LYS A 102 -13.90 1.45 2.45
CA LYS A 102 -13.50 2.84 2.18
C LYS A 102 -14.44 3.79 2.94
N PRO A 103 -13.91 4.69 3.79
CA PRO A 103 -14.74 5.69 4.46
C PRO A 103 -15.54 6.50 3.43
N PRO A 104 -16.86 6.72 3.65
CA PRO A 104 -17.66 7.48 2.70
C PRO A 104 -17.16 8.91 2.63
N ALA A 105 -16.90 9.40 1.41
CA ALA A 105 -16.45 10.79 1.20
C ALA A 105 -17.47 11.81 1.73
N ARG A 106 -18.75 11.43 1.80
CA ARG A 106 -19.82 12.22 2.42
C ARG A 106 -20.89 11.29 2.99
N ALA A 107 -21.12 11.37 4.30
CA ALA A 107 -22.25 10.70 4.92
C ALA A 107 -23.52 11.54 4.70
N MET A 108 -24.45 11.05 3.88
CA MET A 108 -25.76 11.67 3.65
C MET A 108 -26.83 10.78 4.25
N ARG A 109 -27.68 11.33 5.12
CA ARG A 109 -28.85 10.65 5.65
C ARG A 109 -30.08 11.19 4.92
N ALA A 110 -30.63 10.41 3.99
CA ALA A 110 -31.96 10.69 3.44
C ALA A 110 -32.99 10.13 4.43
N LEU A 111 -33.77 11.01 5.04
CA LEU A 111 -34.96 10.63 5.80
C LEU A 111 -36.14 10.80 4.83
N ALA A 112 -36.87 9.71 4.61
CA ALA A 112 -38.18 9.72 3.97
C ALA A 112 -39.26 10.10 4.99
#